data_AF-A0A956L8Q3-F1
#
_entry.id   AF-A0A956L8Q3-F1
#
_cell.length_a   1.000
_cell.length_b   1.000
_cell.length_c   1.000
_cell.angle_alpha   90.00
_cell.angle_beta   90.00
_cell.angle_gamma   90.00
#
_symmetry.space_group_name_H-M   'P 1'
#
loop_
_entity.id
_entity.type
_entity.pdbx_description
1 polymer ?
#
loop_
_entity_poly.entity_id
_entity_poly.type
_entity_poly.pdbx_seq_one_letter_code
_entity_poly.pdbx_strand_id
1 'polypeptide(L)'
;PVVWGKVEVTVQQAELLPTREIFYDEDGQAVRALEFSSYKEVAGRKVAGTLTVRPLDGSGEYTRLSFDSMEFDVDLPDSIFTVAHLKSL
;
A
#
# COMPACT_ATOMS: atom_id res chain seq x y z
N PRO A 1 -16.47 -3.80 6.66
CA PRO A 1 -15.15 -4.43 6.94
C PRO A 1 -14.68 -5.09 5.66
N VAL A 2 -13.49 -4.76 5.16
CA VAL A 2 -12.88 -5.51 4.05
C VAL A 2 -12.18 -6.70 4.70
N VAL A 3 -12.79 -7.87 4.63
CA VAL A 3 -12.28 -9.09 5.27
C VAL A 3 -11.54 -9.88 4.18
N TRP A 4 -10.21 -9.78 4.18
CA TRP A 4 -9.39 -10.72 3.41
C TRP A 4 -9.23 -11.99 4.23
N GLY A 5 -9.47 -13.16 3.64
CA GLY A 5 -9.27 -14.43 4.32
C GLY A 5 -7.78 -14.71 4.60
N LYS A 6 -6.89 -14.21 3.74
CA LYS A 6 -5.43 -14.29 3.90
C LYS A 6 -4.73 -13.19 3.10
N VAL A 7 -3.56 -12.76 3.57
CA VAL A 7 -2.61 -11.98 2.79
C VAL A 7 -1.26 -12.67 2.85
N GLU A 8 -0.68 -12.97 1.69
CA GLU A 8 0.70 -13.46 1.59
C GLU A 8 1.63 -12.31 1.22
N VAL A 9 2.68 -12.10 2.01
CA VAL A 9 3.65 -11.02 1.81
C VAL A 9 5.01 -11.62 1.47
N THR A 10 5.52 -11.31 0.30
CA THR A 10 6.90 -11.59 -0.07
C THR A 10 7.78 -10.44 0.39
N VAL A 11 8.82 -10.74 1.16
CA VAL A 11 9.72 -9.74 1.75
C VAL A 11 11.16 -10.02 1.33
N GLN A 12 11.89 -9.00 0.89
CA GLN A 12 13.34 -9.15 0.67
C GLN A 12 14.09 -9.20 2.00
N GLN A 13 14.92 -10.23 2.22
CA GLN A 13 15.54 -10.48 3.53
C GLN A 13 16.53 -9.40 3.97
N ALA A 14 17.27 -8.80 3.03
CA ALA A 14 18.36 -7.89 3.37
C ALA A 14 17.88 -6.62 4.09
N GLU A 15 16.70 -6.11 3.72
CA GLU A 15 16.18 -4.83 4.22
C GLU A 15 14.75 -4.92 4.74
N LEU A 16 14.17 -6.12 4.74
CA LEU A 16 12.81 -6.41 5.20
C LEU A 16 11.72 -5.59 4.48
N LEU A 17 11.95 -5.23 3.21
CA LEU A 17 10.98 -4.51 2.39
C LEU A 17 10.02 -5.48 1.70
N PRO A 18 8.70 -5.21 1.71
CA PRO A 18 7.74 -6.00 0.95
C PRO A 18 7.98 -5.79 -0.54
N THR A 19 8.03 -6.87 -1.32
CA THR A 19 8.16 -6.82 -2.78
C THR A 19 6.84 -7.13 -3.47
N ARG A 20 6.00 -7.96 -2.84
CA ARG A 20 4.70 -8.33 -3.34
C ARG A 20 3.76 -8.70 -2.19
N GLU A 21 2.49 -8.37 -2.35
CA GLU A 21 1.40 -8.89 -1.53
C GLU A 21 0.37 -9.57 -2.42
N ILE A 22 -0.13 -10.73 -2.00
CA ILE A 22 -1.26 -11.42 -2.64
C ILE A 22 -2.41 -11.47 -1.64
N PHE A 23 -3.56 -10.94 -2.06
CA PHE A 23 -4.77 -10.91 -1.26
C PHE A 23 -5.67 -12.07 -1.67
N TYR A 24 -6.17 -12.78 -0.66
CA TYR A 24 -7.09 -13.89 -0.84
C TYR A 24 -8.44 -13.56 -0.19
N ASP A 25 -9.53 -13.98 -0.84
CA ASP A 25 -10.88 -13.90 -0.27
C ASP A 25 -11.12 -14.96 0.83
N GLU A 26 -12.35 -15.02 1.35
CA GLU A 26 -12.74 -15.93 2.44
C GLU A 26 -12.70 -17.41 2.00
N ASP A 27 -12.82 -17.69 0.70
CA ASP A 27 -12.73 -19.04 0.12
C ASP A 27 -11.28 -19.41 -0.26
N GLY A 28 -10.32 -18.54 0.04
CA GLY A 28 -8.90 -18.74 -0.23
C GLY A 28 -8.50 -18.57 -1.69
N GLN A 29 -9.31 -17.89 -2.52
CA GLN A 29 -8.96 -17.56 -3.89
C GLN A 29 -8.14 -16.27 -3.94
N ALA A 30 -7.06 -16.26 -4.71
CA ALA A 30 -6.24 -15.08 -4.91
C ALA A 30 -6.98 -14.07 -5.81
N VAL A 31 -7.32 -12.91 -5.27
CA VAL A 31 -8.17 -11.92 -5.96
C VAL A 31 -7.39 -10.75 -6.56
N ARG A 32 -6.30 -10.34 -5.90
CA ARG A 32 -5.44 -9.25 -6.39
C ARG A 32 -4.01 -9.36 -5.86
N ALA A 33 -3.09 -8.74 -6.59
CA ALA A 33 -1.71 -8.56 -6.17
C ALA A 33 -1.36 -7.06 -6.03
N LEU A 34 -0.55 -6.74 -5.02
CA LEU A 34 0.18 -5.47 -4.90
C LEU A 34 1.65 -5.72 -5.18
N GLU A 35 2.25 -4.96 -6.09
CA GLU A 35 3.66 -5.01 -6.44
C GLU A 35 4.35 -3.73 -6.01
N PHE A 36 5.47 -3.86 -5.29
CA PHE A 36 6.22 -2.74 -4.73
C PHE A 36 7.49 -2.51 -5.55
N SER A 37 7.73 -1.27 -5.97
CA SER A 37 8.91 -0.91 -6.77
C SER A 37 9.38 0.52 -6.51
N SER A 38 10.46 0.91 -7.17
CA SER A 38 11.09 2.24 -7.05
C SER A 38 11.40 2.61 -5.59
N TYR A 39 12.00 1.69 -4.84
CA TYR A 39 12.33 1.94 -3.44
C TYR A 39 13.27 3.13 -3.32
N LYS A 40 12.99 3.99 -2.34
CA LYS A 40 13.77 5.19 -2.03
C LYS A 40 13.90 5.35 -0.53
N GLU A 41 14.92 6.08 -0.12
CA GLU A 41 15.09 6.48 1.28
C GLU A 41 14.46 7.87 1.49
N VAL A 42 13.62 8.00 2.50
CA VAL A 42 12.94 9.23 2.88
C VAL A 42 13.02 9.35 4.40
N ALA A 43 13.62 10.43 4.89
CA ALA A 43 13.83 10.66 6.34
C ALA A 43 14.45 9.44 7.07
N GLY A 44 15.46 8.80 6.45
CA GLY A 44 16.11 7.60 7.00
C GLY A 44 15.29 6.31 6.94
N ARG A 45 14.14 6.31 6.26
CA ARG A 45 13.26 5.13 6.09
C ARG A 45 13.27 4.68 4.63
N LYS A 46 13.51 3.39 4.38
CA LYS A 46 13.35 2.80 3.05
C LYS A 46 11.88 2.48 2.78
N VAL A 47 11.34 3.01 1.70
CA VAL A 47 9.92 2.89 1.31
C VAL A 47 9.79 2.65 -0.18
N ALA A 48 8.70 2.00 -0.60
CA ALA A 48 8.38 1.89 -2.03
C ALA A 48 7.94 3.25 -2.59
N GLY A 49 8.53 3.68 -3.70
CA GLY A 49 8.10 4.87 -4.42
C GLY A 49 6.89 4.61 -5.31
N THR A 50 6.66 3.35 -5.70
CA THR A 50 5.55 2.96 -6.56
C THR A 50 4.87 1.68 -6.05
N LEU A 51 3.54 1.70 -6.02
CA LEU A 51 2.71 0.51 -5.83
C LEU A 51 1.91 0.24 -7.10
N THR A 52 1.83 -1.01 -7.54
CA THR A 52 0.94 -1.42 -8.62
C THR A 52 -0.03 -2.49 -8.13
N VAL A 53 -1.32 -2.19 -8.17
CA VAL A 53 -2.42 -3.10 -7.80
C VAL A 53 -2.97 -3.73 -9.07
N ARG A 54 -3.11 -5.06 -9.09
CA ARG A 54 -3.64 -5.81 -10.23
C ARG A 54 -4.70 -6.81 -9.74
N PRO A 55 -5.92 -6.82 -10.30
CA PRO A 55 -6.80 -7.98 -10.20
C PRO A 55 -6.12 -9.23 -10.77
N LEU A 56 -6.39 -10.39 -10.19
CA LEU A 56 -5.87 -11.68 -10.65
C LEU A 56 -6.89 -12.48 -11.48
N ASP A 57 -7.91 -11.80 -12.01
CA ASP A 57 -8.98 -12.36 -12.85
C ASP A 57 -8.63 -12.42 -14.35
N GLY A 58 -7.44 -11.94 -14.74
CA GLY A 58 -6.97 -11.91 -16.13
C GLY A 58 -7.48 -10.73 -16.97
N SER A 59 -8.19 -9.77 -16.37
CA SER A 59 -8.66 -8.54 -17.05
C SER A 59 -7.54 -7.67 -17.62
N GLY A 60 -6.33 -7.75 -17.05
CA GLY A 60 -5.19 -6.91 -17.41
C GLY A 60 -5.27 -5.49 -16.85
N GLU A 61 -6.33 -5.15 -16.13
CA GLU A 61 -6.52 -3.88 -15.46
C GLU A 61 -5.48 -3.70 -14.34
N TYR A 62 -5.13 -2.44 -14.05
CA TYR A 62 -4.28 -2.13 -12.91
C TYR A 62 -4.50 -0.70 -12.42
N THR A 63 -4.19 -0.49 -11.15
CA THR A 63 -4.02 0.85 -10.56
C THR A 63 -2.56 1.03 -10.18
N ARG A 64 -1.93 2.14 -10.58
CA ARG A 64 -0.57 2.49 -10.16
C ARG A 64 -0.60 3.72 -9.28
N LEU A 65 0.01 3.62 -8.10
CA LEU A 65 0.23 4.72 -7.18
C LEU A 65 1.72 5.08 -7.21
N SER A 66 2.02 6.34 -7.49
CA SER A 66 3.38 6.88 -7.46
C SER A 66 3.45 7.94 -6.36
N PHE A 67 4.35 7.76 -5.40
CA PHE A 67 4.59 8.75 -4.34
C PHE A 67 5.60 9.79 -4.83
N ASP A 68 5.12 10.99 -5.15
CA ASP A 68 5.96 12.11 -5.56
C ASP A 68 6.81 12.61 -4.38
N SER A 69 6.15 13.16 -3.36
CA SER A 69 6.76 13.58 -2.09
C SER A 69 6.26 12.74 -0.91
N MET A 70 7.09 12.63 0.11
CA MET A 70 6.76 11.97 1.37
C MET A 70 7.55 12.64 2.49
N GLU A 71 6.87 12.95 3.58
CA GLU A 71 7.45 13.53 4.78
C GLU A 71 7.03 12.69 5.98
N PHE A 72 7.96 12.51 6.92
CA PHE A 72 7.73 11.75 8.14
C PHE A 72 7.89 12.66 9.35
N ASP A 73 7.26 12.27 10.45
CA ASP A 73 7.37 12.95 11.75
C ASP A 73 6.89 14.43 11.68
N VAL A 74 5.92 14.70 10.80
CA VAL A 74 5.24 16.00 10.69
C VAL A 74 4.31 16.20 11.89
N ASP A 75 4.37 17.37 12.51
CA ASP A 75 3.46 17.74 13.60
C ASP A 75 2.07 18.09 13.04
N LEU A 76 1.09 17.24 13.32
CA LEU A 76 -0.28 17.33 12.83
C LEU A 76 -1.24 17.36 14.03
N PRO A 77 -2.05 18.42 14.19
CA PRO A 77 -2.94 18.52 15.34
C PRO A 77 -4.12 17.55 15.21
N ASP A 78 -4.52 16.91 16.31
CA ASP A 78 -5.60 15.91 16.35
C ASP A 78 -6.91 16.38 15.69
N SER A 79 -7.18 17.68 15.69
CA SER A 79 -8.36 18.29 15.10
C SER A 79 -8.52 18.04 13.60
N ILE A 80 -7.44 17.75 12.87
CA ILE A 80 -7.51 17.44 11.44
C ILE A 80 -8.12 16.07 11.18
N PHE A 81 -8.02 15.12 12.12
CA PHE A 81 -8.50 13.75 11.97
C PHE A 81 -9.99 13.63 12.35
N THR A 82 -10.80 14.59 11.92
CA THR A 82 -12.24 14.64 12.19
C THR A 82 -13.05 14.73 10.90
N VAL A 83 -14.25 14.16 10.91
CA VAL A 83 -15.19 14.27 9.77
C VAL A 83 -15.56 15.74 9.50
N ALA A 84 -15.61 16.56 10.56
CA ALA A 84 -15.86 18.00 10.42
C ALA A 84 -14.77 18.68 9.59
N HIS A 85 -13.49 18.38 9.86
CA HIS A 85 -12.36 18.93 9.11
C HIS A 85 -12.39 18.52 7.62
N LEU A 86 -12.84 17.30 7.29
CA LEU A 86 -13.03 16.86 5.90
C LEU A 86 -14.11 17.66 5.14
N LYS A 87 -15.08 18.25 5.86
CA LYS A 87 -16.22 18.98 5.27
C LYS A 87 -16.03 20.49 5.21
N SER A 88 -14.99 21.02 5.86
CA SER A 88 -14.72 22.47 5.92
C SER A 88 -13.85 23.00 4.78
N LEU A 89 -13.48 22.14 3.83
CA LEU A 89 -12.77 22.51 2.60
C LEU A 89 -13.75 22.96 1.50
#